data_AF-N1MTM5-F1
#
_entry.id   AF-N1MTM5-F1
#
_cell.length_a   1.000
_cell.length_b   1.000
_cell.length_c   1.000
_cell.angle_alpha   90.00
_cell.angle_beta   90.00
_cell.angle_gamma   90.00
#
_symmetry.space_group_name_H-M   'P 1'
#
loop_
_entity.id
_entity.type
_entity.pdbx_description
1 polymer ?
#
loop_
_entity_poly.entity_id
_entity_poly.type
_entity_poly.pdbx_seq_one_letter_code
_entity_poly.pdbx_strand_id
1 'polypeptide(L)'
;MTSIAATARTRAAALALFSTDGTPATLIADSPGFIVQRVLAMIVNIAANIAQRGIASVPDIEDAVRLGLGYPNGPLSWGDEIGAMRVLDILRNLGAATGDSRYRPTLWLRRRAELGLSLLEDGVDRG
;
A
#
# COMPACT_ATOMS: atom_id res chain seq x y z
N MET A 1 -8.86 -8.88 12.85
CA MET A 1 -7.69 -8.62 13.72
C MET A 1 -8.01 -9.11 15.12
N THR A 2 -7.08 -9.80 15.77
CA THR A 2 -7.28 -10.27 17.15
C THR A 2 -6.35 -9.51 18.10
N SER A 3 -6.92 -8.67 18.96
CA SER A 3 -6.17 -8.08 20.07
C SER A 3 -5.81 -9.15 21.10
N ILE A 4 -4.88 -8.82 22.00
CA ILE A 4 -4.48 -9.72 23.11
C ILE A 4 -5.66 -10.08 24.03
N ALA A 5 -6.71 -9.25 24.08
CA ALA A 5 -7.90 -9.48 24.88
C ALA A 5 -8.98 -10.32 24.15
N ALA A 6 -8.79 -10.63 22.86
CA ALA A 6 -9.79 -11.35 22.08
C ALA A 6 -9.87 -12.83 22.49
N THR A 7 -10.99 -13.26 23.06
CA THR A 7 -11.24 -14.66 23.47
C THR A 7 -11.43 -15.60 22.27
N ALA A 8 -11.22 -16.90 22.46
CA ALA A 8 -11.47 -17.91 21.45
C ALA A 8 -12.92 -17.86 20.92
N ARG A 9 -13.90 -17.63 21.81
CA ARG A 9 -15.32 -17.50 21.45
C ARG A 9 -15.55 -16.30 20.52
N THR A 10 -14.98 -15.14 20.84
CA THR A 10 -15.12 -13.93 20.03
C THR A 10 -14.47 -14.11 18.65
N ARG A 11 -13.30 -14.75 18.59
CA ARG A 11 -12.60 -15.05 17.34
C ARG A 11 -13.42 -15.97 16.43
N ALA A 12 -14.00 -17.05 16.99
CA ALA A 12 -14.84 -17.98 16.26
C ALA A 12 -16.13 -17.33 15.76
N ALA A 13 -16.81 -16.53 16.60
CA ALA A 13 -18.02 -15.82 16.21
C ALA A 13 -17.76 -14.80 15.09
N ALA A 14 -16.65 -14.06 15.16
CA ALA A 14 -16.27 -13.12 14.10
C ALA A 14 -15.98 -13.86 12.78
N LEU A 15 -15.23 -14.97 12.83
CA LEU A 15 -14.93 -15.75 11.63
C LEU A 15 -16.21 -16.30 10.98
N ALA A 16 -17.12 -16.85 11.78
CA ALA A 16 -18.40 -17.35 11.30
C ALA A 16 -19.22 -16.23 10.64
N LEU A 17 -19.24 -15.03 11.24
CA LEU A 17 -19.96 -13.87 10.69
C LEU A 17 -19.42 -13.41 9.33
N PHE A 18 -18.09 -13.27 9.21
CA PHE A 18 -17.43 -12.77 8.00
C PHE A 18 -17.34 -13.79 6.85
N SER A 19 -17.65 -15.07 7.11
CA SER A 19 -17.68 -16.13 6.10
C SER A 19 -19.08 -16.67 5.83
N THR A 20 -20.13 -15.95 6.24
CA THR A 20 -21.52 -16.39 6.06
C THR A 20 -21.93 -16.57 4.59
N ASP A 21 -21.37 -15.76 3.68
CA ASP A 21 -21.63 -15.77 2.24
C ASP A 21 -20.58 -16.57 1.44
N GLY A 22 -19.71 -17.32 2.14
CA GLY A 22 -18.60 -18.05 1.52
C GLY A 22 -17.34 -17.21 1.29
N THR A 23 -17.34 -15.92 1.65
CA THR A 23 -16.12 -15.09 1.59
C THR A 23 -15.04 -15.66 2.52
N PRO A 24 -13.83 -15.98 2.01
CA PRO A 24 -12.74 -16.44 2.85
C PRO A 24 -12.34 -15.36 3.86
N ALA A 25 -12.39 -15.68 5.14
CA ALA A 25 -11.92 -14.82 6.22
C ALA A 25 -10.72 -15.46 6.94
N THR A 26 -9.74 -14.62 7.28
CA THR A 26 -8.51 -15.07 7.95
C THR A 26 -8.29 -14.25 9.21
N LEU A 27 -8.03 -14.94 10.33
CA LEU A 27 -7.62 -14.30 11.57
C LEU A 27 -6.14 -13.92 11.49
N ILE A 28 -5.86 -12.66 11.80
CA ILE A 28 -4.50 -12.13 11.90
C ILE A 28 -4.30 -11.52 13.28
N ALA A 29 -3.08 -11.64 13.80
CA ALA A 29 -2.65 -10.92 14.99
C ALA A 29 -2.74 -9.40 14.76
N ASP A 30 -2.95 -8.67 15.85
CA ASP A 30 -2.90 -7.22 15.83
C ASP A 30 -1.50 -6.73 15.44
N SER A 31 -1.45 -5.86 14.43
CA SER A 31 -0.23 -5.16 14.04
C SER A 31 -0.55 -3.90 13.23
N PRO A 32 0.25 -2.82 13.35
CA PRO A 32 0.02 -1.58 12.63
C PRO A 32 -0.06 -1.79 11.11
N GLY A 33 -1.15 -1.41 10.45
CA GLY A 33 -1.26 -1.60 9.00
C GLY A 33 -1.52 -3.04 8.53
N PHE A 34 -1.84 -3.99 9.42
CA PHE A 34 -2.18 -5.38 9.07
C PHE A 34 -1.19 -6.00 8.07
N ILE A 35 -1.66 -6.88 7.19
CA ILE A 35 -0.86 -7.52 6.14
C ILE A 35 -0.98 -6.72 4.84
N VAL A 36 -2.17 -6.69 4.24
CA VAL A 36 -2.38 -6.21 2.86
C VAL A 36 -2.04 -4.73 2.71
N GLN A 37 -2.65 -3.84 3.49
CA GLN A 37 -2.41 -2.40 3.36
C GLN A 37 -0.93 -2.02 3.63
N ARG A 38 -0.26 -2.70 4.57
CA ARG A 38 1.18 -2.50 4.82
C ARG A 38 2.02 -2.89 3.62
N VAL A 39 1.80 -4.08 3.07
CA VAL A 39 2.56 -4.58 1.90
C VAL A 39 2.34 -3.66 0.71
N LEU A 40 1.10 -3.33 0.43
CA LEU A 40 0.71 -2.54 -0.74
C LEU A 40 1.24 -1.12 -0.66
N ALA A 41 1.10 -0.45 0.49
CA ALA A 41 1.64 0.89 0.67
C ALA A 41 3.17 0.93 0.54
N MET A 42 3.87 -0.13 0.98
CA MET A 42 5.32 -0.25 0.80
C MET A 42 5.71 -0.48 -0.66
N ILE A 43 4.97 -1.32 -1.41
CA ILE A 43 5.18 -1.53 -2.86
C ILE A 43 5.07 -0.20 -3.61
N VAL A 44 4.00 0.55 -3.36
CA VAL A 44 3.78 1.88 -3.96
C VAL A 44 4.92 2.83 -3.58
N ASN A 45 5.33 2.86 -2.30
CA ASN A 45 6.38 3.77 -1.83
C ASN A 45 7.76 3.45 -2.43
N ILE A 46 8.05 2.16 -2.68
CA ILE A 46 9.28 1.73 -3.36
C ILE A 46 9.26 2.21 -4.81
N ALA A 47 8.15 1.99 -5.54
CA ALA A 47 8.00 2.47 -6.91
C ALA A 47 8.11 4.00 -7.01
N ALA A 48 7.46 4.72 -6.10
CA ALA A 48 7.58 6.17 -5.98
C ALA A 48 9.03 6.60 -5.69
N ASN A 49 9.84 5.79 -5.00
CA ASN A 49 11.26 6.08 -4.79
C ASN A 49 12.08 5.95 -6.08
N ILE A 50 11.78 4.95 -6.90
CA ILE A 50 12.42 4.74 -8.20
C ILE A 50 12.10 5.92 -9.12
N ALA A 51 10.83 6.32 -9.20
CA ALA A 51 10.38 7.49 -9.95
C ALA A 51 11.01 8.79 -9.42
N GLN A 52 11.04 8.99 -8.09
CA GLN A 52 11.67 10.16 -7.47
C GLN A 52 13.15 10.32 -7.84
N ARG A 53 13.88 9.20 -7.94
CA ARG A 53 15.30 9.19 -8.29
C ARG A 53 15.55 9.27 -9.80
N GLY A 54 14.50 9.18 -10.62
CA GLY A 54 14.61 9.15 -12.07
C GLY A 54 15.33 7.90 -12.61
N ILE A 55 15.29 6.79 -11.89
CA ILE A 55 15.98 5.54 -12.30
C ILE A 55 15.30 4.91 -13.53
N ALA A 56 13.98 5.02 -13.61
CA ALA A 56 13.15 4.54 -14.71
C ALA A 56 11.96 5.49 -14.91
N SER A 57 11.36 5.48 -16.10
CA SER A 57 10.09 6.19 -16.33
C SER A 57 8.94 5.49 -15.60
N VAL A 58 7.84 6.19 -15.33
CA VAL A 58 6.66 5.56 -14.74
C VAL A 58 6.16 4.37 -15.57
N PRO A 59 6.01 4.46 -16.91
CA PRO A 59 5.64 3.31 -17.74
C PRO A 59 6.59 2.10 -17.58
N ASP A 60 7.90 2.34 -17.54
CA ASP A 60 8.88 1.26 -17.35
C ASP A 60 8.76 0.59 -15.97
N ILE A 61 8.45 1.37 -14.92
CA ILE A 61 8.22 0.85 -13.56
C ILE A 61 6.98 -0.06 -13.54
N GLU A 62 5.90 0.38 -14.17
CA GLU A 62 4.65 -0.38 -14.26
C GLU A 62 4.85 -1.69 -15.02
N ASP A 63 5.51 -1.62 -16.18
CA ASP A 63 5.77 -2.78 -17.03
C ASP A 63 6.76 -3.76 -16.39
N ALA A 64 7.79 -3.28 -15.69
CA ALA A 64 8.72 -4.14 -14.98
C ALA A 64 8.02 -5.02 -13.94
N VAL A 65 7.04 -4.49 -13.23
CA VAL A 65 6.29 -5.25 -12.22
C VAL A 65 5.25 -6.16 -12.87
N ARG A 66 4.53 -5.68 -13.88
CA ARG A 66 3.52 -6.49 -14.58
C ARG A 66 4.14 -7.64 -15.37
N LEU A 67 5.13 -7.35 -16.20
CA LEU A 67 5.78 -8.31 -17.08
C LEU A 67 6.85 -9.14 -16.34
N GLY A 68 7.63 -8.51 -15.47
CA GLY A 68 8.73 -9.16 -14.77
C GLY A 68 8.30 -9.99 -13.56
N LEU A 69 7.28 -9.53 -12.80
CA LEU A 69 6.81 -10.22 -11.60
C LEU A 69 5.44 -10.89 -11.78
N GLY A 70 4.79 -10.70 -12.94
CA GLY A 70 3.49 -11.31 -13.24
C GLY A 70 2.32 -10.69 -12.49
N TYR A 71 2.46 -9.46 -11.99
CA TYR A 71 1.39 -8.78 -11.27
C TYR A 71 0.31 -8.28 -12.23
N PRO A 72 -0.97 -8.24 -11.83
CA PRO A 72 -2.05 -7.82 -12.74
C PRO A 72 -1.96 -6.33 -13.10
N ASN A 73 -1.50 -5.49 -12.17
CA ASN A 73 -1.26 -4.07 -12.38
C ASN A 73 0.14 -3.70 -11.89
N GLY A 74 0.65 -2.57 -12.36
CA GLY A 74 1.86 -2.00 -11.82
C GLY A 74 1.65 -1.31 -10.46
N PRO A 75 2.75 -1.05 -9.74
CA PRO A 75 2.72 -0.60 -8.35
C PRO A 75 2.13 0.81 -8.20
N LEU A 76 2.37 1.72 -9.13
CA LEU A 76 1.84 3.08 -9.09
C LEU A 76 0.37 3.11 -9.52
N SER A 77 -0.04 2.26 -10.48
CA SER A 77 -1.46 2.08 -10.82
C SER A 77 -2.30 1.67 -9.61
N TRP A 78 -1.80 0.71 -8.81
CA TRP A 78 -2.48 0.36 -7.55
C TRP A 78 -2.55 1.52 -6.57
N GLY A 79 -1.48 2.30 -6.45
CA GLY A 79 -1.47 3.49 -5.59
C GLY A 79 -2.53 4.52 -6.00
N ASP A 80 -2.72 4.70 -7.31
CA ASP A 80 -3.74 5.59 -7.88
C ASP A 80 -5.15 5.06 -7.66
N GLU A 81 -5.39 3.78 -7.96
CA GLU A 81 -6.69 3.13 -7.78
C GLU A 81 -7.17 3.17 -6.32
N ILE A 82 -6.24 2.97 -5.37
CA ILE A 82 -6.52 3.00 -3.94
C ILE A 82 -6.66 4.44 -3.41
N GLY A 83 -6.01 5.37 -4.09
CA GLY A 83 -5.86 6.77 -3.73
C GLY A 83 -4.51 7.06 -3.07
N ALA A 84 -3.70 7.91 -3.69
CA ALA A 84 -2.38 8.31 -3.22
C ALA A 84 -2.38 8.86 -1.79
N MET A 85 -3.41 9.62 -1.40
CA MET A 85 -3.56 10.12 -0.03
C MET A 85 -3.74 8.99 0.98
N ARG A 86 -4.54 7.97 0.65
CA ARG A 86 -4.72 6.80 1.52
C ARG A 86 -3.42 6.03 1.71
N VAL A 87 -2.64 5.87 0.64
CA VAL A 87 -1.30 5.26 0.73
C VAL A 87 -0.38 6.07 1.63
N LEU A 88 -0.35 7.40 1.46
CA LEU A 88 0.44 8.30 2.29
C LEU A 88 0.05 8.19 3.78
N ASP A 89 -1.24 8.14 4.08
CA ASP A 89 -1.75 8.02 5.44
C ASP A 89 -1.40 6.67 6.07
N ILE A 90 -1.49 5.56 5.31
CA ILE A 90 -1.04 4.25 5.77
C ILE A 90 0.44 4.30 6.18
N LEU A 91 1.31 4.87 5.35
CA LEU A 91 2.74 4.99 5.63
C LEU A 91 3.04 5.89 6.83
N ARG A 92 2.34 7.03 6.95
CA ARG A 92 2.44 7.93 8.11
C ARG A 92 2.04 7.23 9.39
N ASN A 93 0.91 6.53 9.38
CA ASN A 93 0.40 5.79 10.54
C ASN A 93 1.32 4.64 10.92
N LEU A 94 1.87 3.91 9.95
CA LEU A 94 2.90 2.89 10.17
C LEU A 94 4.14 3.50 10.84
N GLY A 95 4.69 4.58 10.28
CA GLY A 95 5.85 5.26 10.83
C GLY A 95 5.61 5.81 12.25
N ALA A 96 4.44 6.39 12.50
CA ALA A 96 4.06 6.88 13.83
C ALA A 96 3.90 5.76 14.85
N ALA A 97 3.30 4.63 14.46
CA ALA A 97 3.05 3.51 15.35
C ALA A 97 4.30 2.69 15.68
N THR A 98 5.26 2.60 14.75
CA THR A 98 6.45 1.75 14.93
C THR A 98 7.74 2.52 15.17
N GLY A 99 7.79 3.81 14.85
CA GLY A 99 9.04 4.60 14.84
C GLY A 99 10.05 4.16 13.77
N ASP A 100 9.69 3.23 12.90
CA ASP A 100 10.61 2.62 11.93
C ASP A 100 10.71 3.48 10.67
N SER A 101 11.92 3.92 10.37
CA SER A 101 12.21 4.80 9.22
C SER A 101 11.95 4.14 7.87
N ARG A 102 11.84 2.80 7.79
CA ARG A 102 11.48 2.11 6.54
C ARG A 102 10.12 2.52 5.99
N TYR A 103 9.21 2.98 6.85
CA TYR A 103 7.87 3.44 6.46
C TYR A 103 7.82 4.91 6.05
N ARG A 104 8.96 5.59 6.00
CA ARG A 104 9.00 7.01 5.62
C ARG A 104 8.46 7.19 4.19
N PRO A 105 7.36 7.96 4.00
CA PRO A 105 6.86 8.25 2.66
C PRO A 105 7.89 9.03 1.86
N THR A 106 8.02 8.72 0.57
CA THR A 106 8.82 9.52 -0.36
C THR A 106 8.22 10.91 -0.56
N LEU A 107 9.06 11.88 -0.92
CA LEU A 107 8.60 13.24 -1.23
C LEU A 107 7.75 13.26 -2.50
N TRP A 108 8.08 12.40 -3.47
CA TRP A 108 7.34 12.25 -4.71
C TRP A 108 5.91 11.78 -4.47
N LEU A 109 5.71 10.73 -3.67
CA LEU A 109 4.39 10.26 -3.26
C LEU A 109 3.66 11.34 -2.45
N ARG A 110 4.34 11.96 -1.48
CA ARG A 110 3.75 12.99 -0.63
C ARG A 110 3.18 14.16 -1.45
N ARG A 111 3.98 14.71 -2.37
CA ARG A 111 3.57 15.85 -3.19
C ARG A 111 2.36 15.51 -4.07
N ARG A 112 2.38 14.36 -4.74
CA ARG A 112 1.27 13.95 -5.61
C ARG A 112 -0.02 13.71 -4.82
N ALA A 113 0.08 13.02 -3.69
CA ALA A 113 -1.04 12.84 -2.78
C ALA A 113 -1.62 14.18 -2.30
N GLU A 114 -0.78 15.09 -1.80
CA GLU A 114 -1.20 16.39 -1.24
C GLU A 114 -1.74 17.35 -2.31
N LEU A 115 -1.29 17.22 -3.56
CA LEU A 115 -1.75 18.03 -4.69
C LEU A 115 -2.88 17.37 -5.49
N GLY A 116 -3.28 16.14 -5.16
CA GLY A 116 -4.29 15.38 -5.92
C GLY A 116 -3.84 15.01 -7.34
N LEU A 117 -2.53 14.86 -7.56
CA LEU A 117 -1.96 14.45 -8.85
C LEU A 117 -1.90 12.93 -8.95
N SER A 118 -1.99 12.43 -10.19
CA SER A 118 -1.84 11.01 -10.49
C SER A 118 -0.40 10.53 -10.23
N LEU A 119 -0.26 9.32 -9.70
CA LEU A 119 0.99 8.58 -9.60
C LEU A 119 1.40 7.96 -10.95
N LEU A 120 0.58 8.06 -12.00
CA LEU A 120 0.92 7.63 -13.35
C LEU A 120 1.57 8.73 -14.19
N GLU A 121 1.57 9.97 -13.70
CA GLU A 121 2.16 11.11 -14.39
C GLU A 121 3.61 11.33 -13.93
N ASP A 122 4.54 11.39 -14.88
CA ASP A 122 5.97 11.62 -14.60
C ASP A 122 6.27 13.07 -14.14
N GLY A 123 5.33 14.00 -14.28
CA GLY A 123 5.42 15.36 -13.74
C GLY A 123 6.52 16.24 -14.36
N VAL A 124 7.17 15.76 -15.42
CA VAL A 124 8.08 16.54 -16.26
C VAL A 124 7.82 16.09 -17.69
N ASP A 125 7.31 17.02 -18.50
CA ASP A 125 7.34 16.90 -19.96
C ASP A 125 8.81 16.84 -20.36
N ARG A 126 9.32 15.63 -20.62
CA ARG A 126 10.68 15.43 -21.13
C ARG A 126 10.63 15.68 -22.63
N GLY A 127 10.53 16.96 -22.99
CA GLY A 127 10.83 17.43 -24.35
C GLY A 127 12.27 17.14 -24.73
#